data_AF-A0A850AXT5-F1
#
_entry.id   AF-A0A850AXT5-F1
#
_cell.length_a   1.000
_cell.length_b   1.000
_cell.length_c   1.000
_cell.angle_alpha   90.00
_cell.angle_beta   90.00
_cell.angle_gamma   90.00
#
_symmetry.space_group_name_H-M   'P 1'
#
loop_
_entity.id
_entity.type
_entity.pdbx_description
1 polymer ?
#
loop_
_entity_poly.entity_id
_entity_poly.type
_entity_poly.pdbx_seq_one_letter_code
_entity_poly.pdbx_strand_id
1 'polypeptide(L)'
;MGSLARGGRTTVSWRGERMDWGVLGLVASVGLAQAAVASDVAREPLRIIDDRNLTRTVAEVRARFLATRSEVQPELTRLDIAVLLPAGRGVWRRGAFRGDHTAYPASCVKLAYLAAAMAWCRERNLPPQTVDADVRPMMAVSDNVATGRVVDRITDAPNAMEASEGGLPYDEWFRRRGYTERYLASHGLLGNQIVLNKTYPTNSGEEPDGYEERARQEHGANAMQPNLSAELVLRMVKGLLEPQANAYIRELMAHDRWKGGTVFGFGLPPGTEVLNKVGLAYDTLEDIAYIRLPNGREMVMAAYSNAFSGPEPRQPGPYYGSILGTLCGMMTERLGLLKGCPPRVIVDDASRDCTFTGSWTVTKPIAEAFRTTMHRADSGEGRTASWRIRAPKSGRYEVCIWYAQSDDQCRTASVTVEHAGGRKTIDLDLRRTGGRWVRLGDFALAKGGGVVTVTGTGPGQLVADAVKATLWPE
;
A
#
# COMPACT_ATOMS: atom_id res chain seq x y z
N MET A 1 -39.21 33.73 19.49
CA MET A 1 -39.15 32.26 19.63
C MET A 1 -39.10 31.71 18.22
N GLY A 2 -37.96 31.43 17.58
CA GLY A 2 -36.83 30.62 18.03
C GLY A 2 -36.97 29.24 17.37
N SER A 3 -35.92 28.77 16.69
CA SER A 3 -35.75 27.43 16.07
C SER A 3 -36.29 27.26 14.63
N LEU A 4 -35.60 26.70 13.63
CA LEU A 4 -34.19 26.39 13.32
C LEU A 4 -34.25 25.90 11.87
N ALA A 5 -33.45 26.50 10.97
CA ALA A 5 -33.32 26.06 9.58
C ALA A 5 -32.57 24.71 9.52
N ARG A 6 -33.18 23.71 8.88
CA ARG A 6 -32.49 22.46 8.51
C ARG A 6 -31.65 22.72 7.26
N GLY A 7 -30.33 22.80 7.44
CA GLY A 7 -29.37 22.76 6.35
C GLY A 7 -29.32 21.37 5.73
N GLY A 8 -29.56 21.28 4.42
CA GLY A 8 -29.42 20.06 3.64
C GLY A 8 -27.96 19.61 3.58
N ARG A 9 -27.70 18.35 3.94
CA ARG A 9 -26.44 17.67 3.63
C ARG A 9 -26.56 17.04 2.25
N THR A 10 -25.74 17.53 1.33
CA THR A 10 -25.54 16.96 0.00
C THR A 10 -24.79 15.63 0.12
N THR A 11 -25.48 14.52 -0.11
CA THR A 11 -24.87 13.20 -0.35
C THR A 11 -24.26 13.19 -1.75
N VAL A 12 -22.93 13.13 -1.84
CA VAL A 12 -22.23 12.88 -3.10
C VAL A 12 -22.31 11.39 -3.40
N SER A 13 -23.10 11.03 -4.41
CA SER A 13 -23.17 9.67 -4.95
C SER A 13 -22.07 9.48 -5.99
N TRP A 14 -21.28 8.42 -5.84
CA TRP A 14 -20.32 7.97 -6.85
C TRP A 14 -21.08 7.29 -7.98
N ARG A 15 -21.23 7.96 -9.14
CA ARG A 15 -21.63 7.29 -10.38
C ARG A 15 -20.38 6.69 -11.02
N GLY A 16 -20.29 5.36 -11.00
CA GLY A 16 -19.28 4.62 -11.76
C GLY A 16 -19.53 4.76 -13.26
N GLU A 17 -18.54 5.27 -13.97
CA GLU A 17 -18.50 5.20 -15.43
C GLU A 17 -18.24 3.74 -15.85
N ARG A 18 -19.14 3.20 -16.67
CA ARG A 18 -18.95 1.91 -17.35
C ARG A 18 -17.87 2.10 -18.42
N MET A 19 -16.77 1.38 -18.30
CA MET A 19 -15.80 1.22 -19.39
C MET A 19 -16.23 0.07 -20.30
N ASP A 20 -16.33 0.40 -21.59
CA ASP A 20 -16.64 -0.48 -22.70
C ASP A 20 -15.39 -1.30 -23.07
N TRP A 21 -15.48 -2.63 -22.97
CA TRP A 21 -14.37 -3.52 -23.30
C TRP A 21 -14.46 -3.91 -24.78
N GLY A 22 -13.62 -3.28 -25.60
CA GLY A 22 -13.38 -3.68 -26.98
C GLY A 22 -12.82 -5.10 -27.04
N VAL A 23 -13.49 -5.95 -27.84
CA VAL A 23 -13.18 -7.35 -28.12
C VAL A 23 -11.76 -7.49 -28.71
N LEU A 24 -10.86 -8.16 -27.98
CA LEU A 24 -9.62 -8.69 -28.52
C LEU A 24 -9.76 -10.20 -28.67
N GLY A 25 -9.58 -10.69 -29.90
CA GLY A 25 -9.86 -12.05 -30.33
C GLY A 25 -9.06 -13.11 -29.57
N LEU A 26 -9.78 -14.16 -29.15
CA LEU A 26 -9.25 -15.33 -28.47
C LEU A 26 -8.72 -16.34 -29.51
N VAL A 27 -7.42 -16.59 -29.54
CA VAL A 27 -6.86 -17.78 -30.19
C VAL A 27 -6.81 -18.88 -29.14
N ALA A 28 -7.75 -19.82 -29.22
CA ALA A 28 -7.78 -21.00 -28.35
C ALA A 28 -6.63 -21.95 -28.71
N SER A 29 -5.70 -22.13 -27.79
CA SER A 29 -4.74 -23.25 -27.82
C SER A 29 -5.13 -24.25 -26.74
N VAL A 30 -5.56 -25.44 -27.17
CA VAL A 30 -5.91 -26.56 -26.30
C VAL A 30 -4.62 -27.18 -25.79
N GLY A 31 -4.21 -26.83 -24.56
CA GLY A 31 -3.11 -27.46 -23.84
C GLY A 31 -3.64 -28.52 -22.89
N LEU A 32 -3.31 -29.79 -23.16
CA LEU A 32 -3.53 -30.91 -22.25
C LEU A 32 -2.82 -30.66 -20.91
N ALA A 33 -3.58 -30.56 -19.83
CA ALA A 33 -3.04 -30.45 -18.48
C ALA A 33 -2.41 -31.79 -18.07
N GLN A 34 -1.08 -31.89 -18.12
CA GLN A 34 -0.36 -32.92 -17.37
C GLN A 34 -0.35 -32.53 -15.90
N ALA A 35 -0.99 -33.34 -15.06
CA ALA A 35 -0.86 -33.25 -13.61
C ALA A 35 0.61 -33.47 -13.23
N ALA A 36 1.28 -32.39 -12.82
CA ALA A 36 2.62 -32.48 -12.26
C ALA A 36 2.52 -33.22 -10.92
N VAL A 37 3.10 -34.42 -10.86
CA VAL A 37 3.37 -35.13 -9.61
C VAL A 37 4.32 -34.25 -8.80
N ALA A 38 3.81 -33.65 -7.73
CA ALA A 38 4.62 -32.87 -6.81
C ALA A 38 5.62 -33.82 -6.14
N SER A 39 6.91 -33.67 -6.46
CA SER A 39 7.97 -34.33 -5.72
C SER A 39 7.96 -33.84 -4.28
N ASP A 40 7.76 -34.76 -3.34
CA ASP A 40 7.75 -34.57 -1.89
C ASP A 40 9.17 -34.33 -1.36
N VAL A 41 9.82 -33.26 -1.86
CA VAL A 41 11.00 -32.71 -1.18
C VAL A 41 10.45 -31.93 -0.01
N ALA A 42 10.45 -32.56 1.17
CA ALA A 42 10.10 -31.94 2.44
C ALA A 42 10.61 -30.50 2.49
N ARG A 43 9.70 -29.53 2.37
CA ARG A 43 10.06 -28.11 2.48
C ARG A 43 10.56 -27.91 3.90
N GLU A 44 11.81 -27.48 4.05
CA GLU A 44 12.34 -27.09 5.36
C GLU A 44 11.35 -26.15 6.06
N PRO A 45 11.05 -26.38 7.35
CA PRO A 45 10.04 -25.60 8.05
C PRO A 45 10.46 -24.13 8.11
N LEU A 46 9.50 -23.22 7.90
CA LEU A 46 9.74 -21.80 8.05
C LEU A 46 10.18 -21.51 9.48
N ARG A 47 11.32 -20.83 9.61
CA ARG A 47 11.83 -20.35 10.90
C ARG A 47 12.00 -18.84 10.86
N ILE A 48 11.29 -18.15 11.74
CA ILE A 48 11.46 -16.71 11.96
C ILE A 48 12.30 -16.51 13.22
N ILE A 49 13.37 -15.73 13.11
CA ILE A 49 14.32 -15.45 14.19
C ILE A 49 14.30 -13.94 14.48
N ASP A 50 14.02 -13.57 15.73
CA ASP A 50 14.11 -12.16 16.14
C ASP A 50 15.55 -11.66 16.09
N ASP A 51 15.72 -10.52 15.44
CA ASP A 51 17.00 -9.91 15.20
C ASP A 51 17.11 -8.52 15.80
N ARG A 52 17.96 -8.39 16.82
CA ARG A 52 18.14 -7.12 17.55
C ARG A 52 18.67 -5.98 16.68
N ASN A 53 19.52 -6.27 15.69
CA ASN A 53 20.08 -5.24 14.81
C ASN A 53 19.04 -4.78 13.78
N LEU A 54 18.24 -5.71 13.25
CA LEU A 54 17.11 -5.38 12.39
C LEU A 54 16.05 -4.59 13.16
N THR A 55 15.73 -4.99 14.39
CA THR A 55 14.83 -4.23 15.29
C THR A 55 15.31 -2.80 15.51
N ARG A 56 16.60 -2.60 15.82
CA ARG A 56 17.18 -1.24 15.96
C ARG A 56 17.02 -0.43 14.67
N THR A 57 17.34 -1.06 13.54
CA THR A 57 17.24 -0.41 12.21
C THR A 57 15.80 -0.01 11.89
N VAL A 58 14.83 -0.88 12.16
CA VAL A 58 13.40 -0.60 11.97
C VAL A 58 12.96 0.58 12.83
N ALA A 59 13.35 0.60 14.11
CA ALA A 59 13.04 1.68 15.03
C ALA A 59 13.66 3.03 14.60
N GLU A 60 14.90 3.03 14.12
CA GLU A 60 15.59 4.23 13.59
C GLU A 60 14.88 4.80 12.37
N VAL A 61 14.55 3.96 11.38
CA VAL A 61 13.85 4.38 10.16
C VAL A 61 12.46 4.92 10.49
N ARG A 62 11.73 4.24 11.37
CA ARG A 62 10.43 4.68 11.88
C ARG A 62 10.52 6.06 12.52
N ALA A 63 11.46 6.25 13.46
CA ALA A 63 11.62 7.52 14.17
C ALA A 63 11.97 8.66 13.20
N ARG A 64 12.87 8.40 12.24
CA ARG A 64 13.22 9.36 11.20
C ARG A 64 12.00 9.73 10.35
N PHE A 65 11.22 8.76 9.89
CA PHE A 65 10.01 9.02 9.12
C PHE A 65 9.03 9.91 9.88
N LEU A 66 8.72 9.60 11.14
CA LEU A 66 7.83 10.43 11.96
C LEU A 66 8.38 11.86 12.13
N ALA A 67 9.70 12.02 12.33
CA ALA A 67 10.32 13.33 12.43
C ALA A 67 10.20 14.15 11.13
N THR A 68 10.25 13.53 9.95
CA THR A 68 10.01 14.24 8.68
C THR A 68 8.56 14.68 8.49
N ARG A 69 7.64 14.23 9.34
CA ARG A 69 6.21 14.50 9.23
C ARG A 69 5.67 15.35 10.38
N SER A 70 6.41 15.53 11.48
CA SER A 70 5.90 16.17 12.69
C SER A 70 5.44 17.61 12.52
N GLU A 71 6.03 18.37 11.58
CA GLU A 71 5.63 19.76 11.31
C GLU A 71 4.39 19.86 10.41
N VAL A 72 4.26 18.94 9.45
CA VAL A 72 3.22 18.99 8.40
C VAL A 72 2.06 18.04 8.62
N GLN A 73 2.23 17.10 9.55
CA GLN A 73 1.27 16.07 9.91
C GLN A 73 1.44 15.69 11.40
N PRO A 74 1.26 16.65 12.33
CA PRO A 74 1.53 16.46 13.76
C PRO A 74 0.66 15.37 14.42
N GLU A 75 -0.48 15.02 13.82
CA GLU A 75 -1.35 13.94 14.29
C GLU A 75 -0.73 12.54 14.05
N LEU A 76 0.17 12.41 13.07
CA LEU A 76 0.89 11.17 12.79
C LEU A 76 1.91 10.86 13.90
N THR A 77 1.47 10.07 14.86
CA THR A 77 2.22 9.72 16.08
C THR A 77 2.32 8.21 16.29
N ARG A 78 1.37 7.45 15.72
CA ARG A 78 1.31 5.99 15.77
C ARG A 78 1.90 5.39 14.49
N LEU A 79 2.84 4.47 14.65
CA LEU A 79 3.40 3.67 13.56
C LEU A 79 4.01 2.41 14.17
N ASP A 80 3.24 1.35 14.33
CA ASP A 80 3.75 0.05 14.76
C ASP A 80 4.14 -0.74 13.51
N ILE A 81 5.29 -1.41 13.54
CA ILE A 81 5.90 -1.95 12.32
C ILE A 81 6.70 -3.22 12.58
N ALA A 82 6.58 -4.19 11.67
CA ALA A 82 7.44 -5.37 11.60
C ALA A 82 7.99 -5.55 10.19
N VAL A 83 9.24 -6.00 10.10
CA VAL A 83 9.95 -6.31 8.86
C VAL A 83 10.52 -7.72 8.95
N LEU A 84 10.29 -8.52 7.92
CA LEU A 84 10.93 -9.83 7.72
C LEU A 84 11.91 -9.77 6.55
N LEU A 85 13.12 -10.29 6.74
CA LEU A 85 14.14 -10.43 5.70
C LEU A 85 14.62 -11.87 5.56
N PRO A 86 14.85 -12.38 4.33
CA PRO A 86 15.47 -13.68 4.14
C PRO A 86 16.86 -13.72 4.79
N ALA A 87 17.17 -14.82 5.48
CA ALA A 87 18.47 -15.07 6.12
C ALA A 87 19.08 -16.43 5.76
N GLY A 88 18.42 -17.19 4.90
CA GLY A 88 18.83 -18.52 4.45
C GLY A 88 17.64 -19.27 3.87
N ARG A 89 17.85 -20.51 3.41
CA ARG A 89 16.75 -21.38 2.97
C ARG A 89 15.80 -21.61 4.16
N GLY A 90 14.52 -21.28 4.00
CA GLY A 90 13.51 -21.44 5.05
C GLY A 90 13.67 -20.51 6.28
N VAL A 91 14.73 -19.69 6.37
CA VAL A 91 15.00 -18.84 7.54
C VAL A 91 14.77 -17.37 7.21
N TRP A 92 14.00 -16.70 8.05
CA TRP A 92 13.75 -15.26 7.99
C TRP A 92 14.12 -14.60 9.31
N ARG A 93 14.66 -13.39 9.24
CA ARG A 93 14.94 -12.55 10.41
C ARG A 93 13.84 -11.52 10.57
N ARG A 94 13.38 -11.29 11.79
CA ARG A 94 12.36 -10.31 12.14
C ARG A 94 12.97 -9.15 12.91
N GLY A 95 12.63 -7.93 12.52
CA GLY A 95 12.82 -6.75 13.35
C GLY A 95 11.53 -5.96 13.42
N ALA A 96 11.21 -5.44 14.60
CA ALA A 96 9.93 -4.78 14.83
C ALA A 96 10.02 -3.66 15.86
N PHE A 97 9.14 -2.67 15.73
CA PHE A 97 8.83 -1.71 16.77
C PHE A 97 7.39 -1.93 17.20
N ARG A 98 7.16 -2.23 18.50
CA ARG A 98 5.86 -2.62 19.04
C ARG A 98 5.17 -3.71 18.21
N GLY A 99 5.95 -4.70 17.79
CA GLY A 99 5.48 -5.75 16.88
C GLY A 99 4.32 -6.59 17.41
N ASP A 100 4.14 -6.61 18.73
CA ASP A 100 3.04 -7.33 19.40
C ASP A 100 1.89 -6.42 19.89
N HIS A 101 1.93 -5.14 19.54
CA HIS A 101 0.85 -4.19 19.86
C HIS A 101 -0.25 -4.29 18.80
N THR A 102 -1.49 -4.45 19.25
CA THR A 102 -2.65 -4.58 18.36
C THR A 102 -3.22 -3.22 18.00
N ALA A 103 -3.67 -3.08 16.75
CA ALA A 103 -4.45 -1.94 16.27
C ALA A 103 -5.63 -2.43 15.43
N TYR A 104 -6.64 -1.56 15.26
CA TYR A 104 -7.77 -1.82 14.37
C TYR A 104 -7.26 -1.93 12.92
N PRO A 105 -7.38 -3.09 12.25
CA PRO A 105 -6.66 -3.39 11.00
C PRO A 105 -7.32 -2.83 9.74
N ALA A 106 -8.43 -2.10 9.86
CA ALA A 106 -9.28 -1.73 8.74
C ALA A 106 -9.48 -2.91 7.75
N SER A 107 -9.12 -2.73 6.48
CA SER A 107 -9.25 -3.77 5.43
C SER A 107 -8.10 -4.80 5.41
N CYS A 108 -7.05 -4.65 6.21
CA CYS A 108 -5.97 -5.64 6.30
C CYS A 108 -6.47 -6.99 6.85
N VAL A 109 -7.54 -6.99 7.65
CA VAL A 109 -8.20 -8.21 8.17
C VAL A 109 -8.62 -9.18 7.07
N LYS A 110 -8.86 -8.67 5.85
CA LYS A 110 -9.28 -9.47 4.69
C LYS A 110 -8.22 -10.48 4.25
N LEU A 111 -6.95 -10.29 4.62
CA LEU A 111 -5.90 -11.30 4.43
C LEU A 111 -6.18 -12.58 5.22
N ALA A 112 -6.64 -12.44 6.47
CA ALA A 112 -6.99 -13.59 7.30
C ALA A 112 -8.24 -14.31 6.77
N TYR A 113 -9.26 -13.56 6.32
CA TYR A 113 -10.44 -14.13 5.68
C TYR A 113 -10.12 -14.81 4.35
N LEU A 114 -9.21 -14.25 3.54
CA LEU A 114 -8.71 -14.92 2.34
C LEU A 114 -8.05 -16.25 2.68
N ALA A 115 -7.11 -16.27 3.64
CA ALA A 115 -6.43 -17.50 4.04
C ALA A 115 -7.41 -18.56 4.57
N ALA A 116 -8.35 -18.17 5.44
CA ALA A 116 -9.36 -19.07 5.98
C ALA A 116 -10.35 -19.57 4.91
N ALA A 117 -10.71 -18.74 3.92
CA ALA A 117 -11.55 -19.16 2.80
C ALA A 117 -10.87 -20.21 1.92
N MET A 118 -9.55 -20.10 1.71
CA MET A 118 -8.79 -21.12 0.97
C MET A 118 -8.71 -22.44 1.74
N ALA A 119 -8.57 -22.37 3.07
CA ALA A 119 -8.66 -23.54 3.95
C ALA A 119 -10.05 -24.20 3.87
N TRP A 120 -11.11 -23.37 3.89
CA TRP A 120 -12.49 -23.84 3.80
C TRP A 120 -12.78 -24.58 2.49
N CYS A 121 -12.24 -24.08 1.36
CA CYS A 121 -12.32 -24.76 0.07
C CYS A 121 -11.58 -26.11 0.12
N ARG A 122 -10.35 -26.15 0.65
CA ARG A 122 -9.56 -27.39 0.80
C ARG A 122 -10.28 -28.44 1.62
N GLU A 123 -10.81 -28.06 2.78
CA GLU A 123 -11.55 -28.97 3.69
C GLU A 123 -12.77 -29.62 3.02
N ARG A 124 -13.31 -29.00 1.98
CA ARG A 124 -14.46 -29.48 1.21
C ARG A 124 -14.09 -30.05 -0.16
N ASN A 125 -12.80 -30.19 -0.45
CA ASN A 125 -12.30 -30.60 -1.75
C ASN A 125 -12.84 -29.75 -2.91
N LEU A 126 -12.95 -28.43 -2.68
CA LEU A 126 -13.41 -27.45 -3.65
C LEU A 126 -12.24 -26.67 -4.24
N PRO A 127 -12.28 -26.29 -5.52
CA PRO A 127 -11.30 -25.40 -6.10
C PRO A 127 -11.36 -24.01 -5.45
N PRO A 128 -10.23 -23.28 -5.33
CA PRO A 128 -10.20 -21.90 -4.79
C PRO A 128 -11.22 -20.95 -5.44
N GLN A 129 -11.49 -21.15 -6.73
CA GLN A 129 -12.40 -20.33 -7.54
C GLN A 129 -13.87 -20.44 -7.10
N THR A 130 -14.25 -21.45 -6.31
CA THR A 130 -15.63 -21.62 -5.81
C THR A 130 -16.12 -20.40 -5.02
N VAL A 131 -15.21 -19.65 -4.38
CA VAL A 131 -15.55 -18.45 -3.60
C VAL A 131 -15.18 -17.13 -4.30
N ASP A 132 -14.76 -17.17 -5.57
CA ASP A 132 -14.20 -16.01 -6.29
C ASP A 132 -15.17 -14.83 -6.40
N ALA A 133 -16.46 -15.11 -6.57
CA ALA A 133 -17.51 -14.09 -6.70
C ALA A 133 -17.53 -13.09 -5.53
N ASP A 134 -17.09 -13.52 -4.33
CA ASP A 134 -16.99 -12.67 -3.15
C ASP A 134 -15.53 -12.35 -2.77
N VAL A 135 -14.62 -13.31 -2.95
CA VAL A 135 -13.20 -13.14 -2.59
C VAL A 135 -12.49 -12.14 -3.51
N ARG A 136 -12.77 -12.14 -4.81
CA ARG A 136 -12.14 -11.21 -5.77
C ARG A 136 -12.48 -9.75 -5.48
N PRO A 137 -13.76 -9.33 -5.35
CA PRO A 137 -14.07 -7.95 -4.97
C PRO A 137 -13.58 -7.60 -3.55
N MET A 138 -13.60 -8.55 -2.59
CA MET A 138 -13.02 -8.36 -1.26
C MET A 138 -11.53 -7.97 -1.33
N MET A 139 -10.76 -8.58 -2.22
CA MET A 139 -9.31 -8.31 -2.34
C MET A 139 -9.00 -7.14 -3.28
N ALA A 140 -9.60 -7.11 -4.47
CA ALA A 140 -9.24 -6.18 -5.55
C ALA A 140 -9.67 -4.73 -5.26
N VAL A 141 -10.90 -4.54 -4.76
CA VAL A 141 -11.48 -3.20 -4.49
C VAL A 141 -11.84 -3.01 -3.03
N SER A 142 -11.45 -3.95 -2.17
CA SER A 142 -11.74 -3.92 -0.74
C SER A 142 -13.24 -3.86 -0.44
N ASP A 143 -14.09 -4.56 -1.19
CA ASP A 143 -15.54 -4.55 -1.00
C ASP A 143 -15.93 -5.18 0.36
N ASN A 144 -16.64 -4.41 1.18
CA ASN A 144 -17.03 -4.82 2.53
C ASN A 144 -18.23 -5.78 2.53
N VAL A 145 -19.19 -5.63 1.61
CA VAL A 145 -20.36 -6.50 1.51
C VAL A 145 -19.94 -7.90 1.07
N ALA A 146 -19.04 -7.98 0.09
CA ALA A 146 -18.42 -9.23 -0.34
C ALA A 146 -17.61 -9.86 0.79
N THR A 147 -16.86 -9.07 1.56
CA THR A 147 -16.16 -9.55 2.76
C THR A 147 -17.13 -10.20 3.73
N GLY A 148 -18.27 -9.56 4.01
CA GLY A 148 -19.30 -10.11 4.88
C GLY A 148 -19.87 -11.43 4.39
N ARG A 149 -20.12 -11.57 3.08
CA ARG A 149 -20.56 -12.84 2.47
C ARG A 149 -19.50 -13.94 2.54
N VAL A 150 -18.20 -13.61 2.42
CA VAL A 150 -17.11 -14.57 2.68
C VAL A 150 -17.17 -15.05 4.13
N VAL A 151 -17.23 -14.12 5.08
CA VAL A 151 -17.26 -14.46 6.52
C VAL A 151 -18.47 -15.34 6.85
N ASP A 152 -19.65 -15.02 6.34
CA ASP A 152 -20.85 -15.85 6.54
C ASP A 152 -20.70 -17.25 5.93
N ARG A 153 -20.18 -17.35 4.70
CA ARG A 153 -20.01 -18.63 4.01
C ARG A 153 -19.01 -19.54 4.70
N ILE A 154 -17.87 -19.02 5.14
CA ILE A 154 -16.82 -19.87 5.73
C ILE A 154 -17.13 -20.28 7.17
N THR A 155 -17.99 -19.52 7.84
CA THR A 155 -18.41 -19.78 9.24
C THR A 155 -19.72 -20.54 9.34
N ASP A 156 -20.60 -20.46 8.33
CA ASP A 156 -22.01 -20.89 8.42
C ASP A 156 -22.74 -20.24 9.61
N ALA A 157 -22.48 -18.94 9.81
CA ALA A 157 -23.01 -18.18 10.93
C ALA A 157 -23.43 -16.76 10.50
N PRO A 158 -24.37 -16.55 9.57
CA PRO A 158 -24.85 -15.21 9.21
C PRO A 158 -25.35 -14.43 10.44
N ASN A 159 -25.39 -13.09 10.36
CA ASN A 159 -25.93 -12.29 11.45
C ASN A 159 -27.36 -12.73 11.80
N ALA A 160 -27.70 -12.77 13.08
CA ALA A 160 -29.01 -13.18 13.57
C ALA A 160 -29.47 -12.30 14.74
N MET A 161 -30.79 -12.22 14.92
CA MET A 161 -31.40 -11.49 16.03
C MET A 161 -31.76 -12.46 17.16
N GLU A 162 -31.61 -12.04 18.42
CA GLU A 162 -31.85 -12.85 19.62
C GLU A 162 -33.25 -13.48 19.70
N ALA A 163 -34.25 -12.88 19.03
CA ALA A 163 -35.64 -13.32 19.04
C ALA A 163 -36.08 -14.10 17.78
N SER A 164 -35.15 -14.53 16.92
CA SER A 164 -35.52 -15.26 15.69
C SER A 164 -35.90 -16.72 16.00
N GLU A 165 -37.18 -17.06 15.84
CA GLU A 165 -37.67 -18.44 15.96
C GLU A 165 -36.90 -19.37 15.00
N GLY A 166 -36.31 -20.44 15.52
CA GLY A 166 -35.52 -21.40 14.75
C GLY A 166 -34.08 -20.98 14.46
N GLY A 167 -33.61 -19.86 14.99
CA GLY A 167 -32.22 -19.41 14.90
C GLY A 167 -31.23 -20.25 15.72
N LEU A 168 -29.94 -20.23 15.32
CA LEU A 168 -28.88 -20.82 16.14
C LEU A 168 -28.78 -20.09 17.48
N PRO A 169 -28.66 -20.79 18.62
CA PRO A 169 -28.33 -20.15 19.89
C PRO A 169 -27.01 -19.35 19.78
N TYR A 170 -26.91 -18.21 20.48
CA TYR A 170 -25.74 -17.33 20.39
C TYR A 170 -24.41 -18.06 20.61
N ASP A 171 -24.31 -18.95 21.61
CA ASP A 171 -23.06 -19.69 21.89
C ASP A 171 -22.64 -20.58 20.72
N GLU A 172 -23.61 -21.19 20.04
CA GLU A 172 -23.36 -22.03 18.85
C GLU A 172 -23.01 -21.16 17.64
N TRP A 173 -23.70 -20.02 17.47
CA TRP A 173 -23.35 -19.03 16.44
C TRP A 173 -21.92 -18.50 16.63
N PHE A 174 -21.57 -18.12 17.86
CA PHE A 174 -20.25 -17.57 18.20
C PHE A 174 -19.15 -18.61 17.98
N ARG A 175 -19.40 -19.85 18.42
CA ARG A 175 -18.52 -20.99 18.13
C ARG A 175 -18.31 -21.17 16.63
N ARG A 176 -19.35 -21.08 15.80
CA ARG A 176 -19.19 -21.16 14.33
C ARG A 176 -18.43 -19.96 13.76
N ARG A 177 -18.76 -18.74 14.20
CA ARG A 177 -18.14 -17.47 13.77
C ARG A 177 -16.62 -17.47 13.99
N GLY A 178 -16.12 -18.11 15.04
CA GLY A 178 -14.68 -18.27 15.32
C GLY A 178 -13.88 -19.16 14.36
N TYR A 179 -14.39 -19.55 13.18
CA TYR A 179 -13.68 -20.41 12.22
C TYR A 179 -12.32 -19.82 11.81
N THR A 180 -12.28 -18.53 11.45
CA THR A 180 -11.04 -17.85 11.05
C THR A 180 -10.02 -17.83 12.17
N GLU A 181 -10.44 -17.51 13.40
CA GLU A 181 -9.53 -17.48 14.55
C GLU A 181 -8.98 -18.87 14.88
N ARG A 182 -9.80 -19.92 14.83
CA ARG A 182 -9.33 -21.30 14.99
C ARG A 182 -8.32 -21.69 13.93
N TYR A 183 -8.57 -21.32 12.67
CA TYR A 183 -7.64 -21.55 11.58
C TYR A 183 -6.30 -20.82 11.79
N LEU A 184 -6.33 -19.55 12.23
CA LEU A 184 -5.11 -18.82 12.56
C LEU A 184 -4.40 -19.45 13.77
N ALA A 185 -5.14 -19.84 14.80
CA ALA A 185 -4.59 -20.46 16.01
C ALA A 185 -3.88 -21.78 15.71
N SER A 186 -4.44 -22.63 14.85
CA SER A 186 -3.81 -23.90 14.45
C SER A 186 -2.48 -23.71 13.71
N HIS A 187 -2.24 -22.51 13.16
CA HIS A 187 -0.99 -22.14 12.51
C HIS A 187 -0.07 -21.28 13.40
N GLY A 188 -0.46 -20.99 14.64
CA GLY A 188 0.27 -20.08 15.54
C GLY A 188 0.20 -18.61 15.12
N LEU A 189 -0.83 -18.22 14.35
CA LEU A 189 -1.03 -16.89 13.79
C LEU A 189 -2.12 -16.07 14.47
N LEU A 190 -2.81 -16.60 15.50
CA LEU A 190 -3.83 -15.85 16.22
C LEU A 190 -3.23 -14.91 17.27
N GLY A 191 -2.42 -15.43 18.20
CA GLY A 191 -1.82 -14.63 19.27
C GLY A 191 -2.87 -13.86 20.09
N ASN A 192 -2.67 -12.56 20.25
CA ASN A 192 -3.59 -11.61 20.90
C ASN A 192 -4.52 -10.89 19.90
N GLN A 193 -4.60 -11.35 18.64
CA GLN A 193 -5.42 -10.72 17.62
C GLN A 193 -6.89 -11.12 17.75
N ILE A 194 -7.78 -10.25 17.26
CA ILE A 194 -9.21 -10.51 17.12
C ILE A 194 -9.54 -10.46 15.63
N VAL A 195 -10.04 -11.56 15.09
CA VAL A 195 -10.37 -11.74 13.65
C VAL A 195 -11.72 -12.45 13.53
N LEU A 196 -12.74 -11.75 13.99
CA LEU A 196 -14.09 -12.29 14.16
C LEU A 196 -15.15 -11.47 13.41
N ASN A 197 -15.03 -10.15 13.44
CA ASN A 197 -16.07 -9.21 13.03
C ASN A 197 -16.03 -8.96 11.52
N LYS A 198 -17.18 -8.69 10.91
CA LYS A 198 -17.21 -8.19 9.53
C LYS A 198 -16.60 -6.79 9.43
N THR A 199 -16.27 -6.39 8.21
CA THR A 199 -15.88 -5.02 7.89
C THR A 199 -17.11 -4.23 7.50
N TYR A 200 -17.52 -3.24 8.30
CA TYR A 200 -18.73 -2.45 8.07
C TYR A 200 -18.48 -1.22 7.19
N PRO A 201 -19.47 -0.75 6.39
CA PRO A 201 -20.81 -1.33 6.18
C PRO A 201 -20.74 -2.65 5.43
N THR A 202 -21.58 -3.63 5.75
CA THR A 202 -21.50 -5.01 5.25
C THR A 202 -22.86 -5.53 4.77
N ASN A 203 -22.92 -6.80 4.36
CA ASN A 203 -24.18 -7.51 4.02
C ASN A 203 -25.18 -7.65 5.18
N SER A 204 -24.84 -7.15 6.37
CA SER A 204 -25.68 -7.15 7.58
C SER A 204 -26.12 -5.74 7.99
N GLY A 205 -25.75 -4.70 7.24
CA GLY A 205 -26.11 -3.31 7.52
C GLY A 205 -24.91 -2.38 7.64
N GLU A 206 -25.20 -1.12 8.00
CA GLU A 206 -24.20 -0.05 8.13
C GLU A 206 -23.29 -0.23 9.35
N GLU A 207 -23.82 -0.78 10.44
CA GLU A 207 -23.13 -1.02 11.71
C GLU A 207 -23.47 -2.44 12.20
N PRO A 208 -22.71 -3.02 13.15
CA PRO A 208 -23.08 -4.30 13.76
C PRO A 208 -24.42 -4.18 14.48
N ASP A 209 -25.23 -5.24 14.36
CA ASP A 209 -26.55 -5.38 15.02
C ASP A 209 -26.71 -6.86 15.44
N GLY A 210 -27.64 -7.16 16.34
CA GLY A 210 -27.93 -8.53 16.79
C GLY A 210 -26.71 -9.26 17.36
N TYR A 211 -26.48 -10.50 16.92
CA TYR A 211 -25.34 -11.31 17.39
C TYR A 211 -23.98 -10.73 17.05
N GLU A 212 -23.86 -10.03 15.91
CA GLU A 212 -22.61 -9.35 15.57
C GLU A 212 -22.32 -8.17 16.50
N GLU A 213 -23.34 -7.41 16.92
CA GLU A 213 -23.18 -6.36 17.94
C GLU A 213 -22.78 -6.96 19.28
N ARG A 214 -23.52 -7.98 19.74
CA ARG A 214 -23.25 -8.66 21.00
C ARG A 214 -21.81 -9.19 21.06
N ALA A 215 -21.37 -9.89 20.01
CA ALA A 215 -20.01 -10.41 19.94
C ALA A 215 -18.95 -9.31 19.98
N ARG A 216 -19.20 -8.17 19.31
CA ARG A 216 -18.29 -7.02 19.35
C ARG A 216 -18.23 -6.37 20.74
N GLN A 217 -19.35 -6.34 21.48
CA GLN A 217 -19.41 -5.81 22.84
C GLN A 217 -18.70 -6.74 23.84
N GLU A 218 -18.88 -8.06 23.71
CA GLU A 218 -18.30 -9.07 24.60
C GLU A 218 -16.80 -9.32 24.33
N HIS A 219 -16.37 -9.29 23.05
CA HIS A 219 -15.04 -9.74 22.64
C HIS A 219 -14.19 -8.68 21.94
N GLY A 220 -14.77 -7.52 21.62
CA GLY A 220 -14.09 -6.41 20.97
C GLY A 220 -14.15 -6.42 19.45
N ALA A 221 -13.69 -5.32 18.86
CA ALA A 221 -13.55 -5.16 17.41
C ALA A 221 -12.33 -5.92 16.88
N ASN A 222 -12.25 -6.09 15.55
CA ASN A 222 -11.07 -6.67 14.93
C ASN A 222 -9.80 -5.91 15.32
N ALA A 223 -8.75 -6.66 15.62
CA ALA A 223 -7.48 -6.13 16.08
C ALA A 223 -6.35 -7.04 15.58
N MET A 224 -5.34 -6.49 14.89
CA MET A 224 -4.19 -7.26 14.39
C MET A 224 -2.87 -6.61 14.83
N GLN A 225 -1.78 -7.38 14.80
CA GLN A 225 -0.46 -6.92 15.22
C GLN A 225 0.61 -7.12 14.12
N PRO A 226 1.63 -6.23 14.02
CA PRO A 226 2.61 -6.28 12.95
C PRO A 226 3.34 -7.62 12.77
N ASN A 227 3.74 -8.26 13.87
CA ASN A 227 4.55 -9.49 13.83
C ASN A 227 3.81 -10.65 13.15
N LEU A 228 2.57 -10.91 13.57
CA LEU A 228 1.76 -12.01 13.01
C LEU A 228 1.22 -11.67 11.63
N SER A 229 0.94 -10.39 11.35
CA SER A 229 0.55 -9.93 10.02
C SER A 229 1.63 -10.13 8.97
N ALA A 230 2.89 -9.79 9.30
CA ALA A 230 4.02 -10.02 8.40
C ALA A 230 4.23 -11.52 8.16
N GLU A 231 4.08 -12.35 9.19
CA GLU A 231 4.21 -13.80 9.06
C GLU A 231 3.05 -14.42 8.25
N LEU A 232 1.81 -13.97 8.46
CA LEU A 232 0.65 -14.39 7.68
C LEU A 232 0.89 -14.17 6.19
N VAL A 233 1.29 -12.96 5.78
CA VAL A 233 1.58 -12.65 4.38
C VAL A 233 2.76 -13.47 3.84
N LEU A 234 3.83 -13.64 4.62
CA LEU A 234 4.95 -14.48 4.20
C LEU A 234 4.50 -15.92 3.92
N ARG A 235 3.75 -16.53 4.85
CA ARG A 235 3.30 -17.91 4.73
C ARG A 235 2.27 -18.07 3.60
N MET A 236 1.37 -17.10 3.40
CA MET A 236 0.44 -17.08 2.25
C MET A 236 1.19 -17.05 0.91
N VAL A 237 2.12 -16.10 0.75
CA VAL A 237 2.83 -15.85 -0.50
C VAL A 237 3.80 -16.98 -0.87
N LYS A 238 4.44 -17.61 0.13
CA LYS A 238 5.32 -18.77 -0.05
C LYS A 238 4.56 -20.11 -0.14
N GLY A 239 3.22 -20.09 -0.04
CA GLY A 239 2.39 -21.29 -0.15
C GLY A 239 2.62 -22.27 1.00
N LEU A 240 2.78 -21.74 2.22
CA LEU A 240 3.00 -22.50 3.46
C LEU A 240 1.72 -22.67 4.29
N LEU A 241 0.65 -21.95 3.95
CA LEU A 241 -0.68 -22.16 4.54
C LEU A 241 -1.54 -23.03 3.63
N GLU A 242 -1.89 -22.49 2.46
CA GLU A 242 -2.81 -23.12 1.53
C GLU A 242 -2.12 -23.29 0.15
N PRO A 243 -1.18 -24.25 0.02
CA PRO A 243 -0.36 -24.43 -1.18
C PRO A 243 -1.17 -24.66 -2.46
N GLN A 244 -2.30 -25.37 -2.35
CA GLN A 244 -3.24 -25.60 -3.46
C GLN A 244 -3.88 -24.32 -4.01
N ALA A 245 -3.89 -23.24 -3.21
CA ALA A 245 -4.46 -21.95 -3.57
C ALA A 245 -3.38 -20.87 -3.81
N ASN A 246 -2.09 -21.20 -3.75
CA ASN A 246 -1.04 -20.18 -3.71
C ASN A 246 -1.02 -19.27 -4.95
N ALA A 247 -1.17 -19.83 -6.16
CA ALA A 247 -1.22 -19.02 -7.37
C ALA A 247 -2.38 -18.02 -7.35
N TYR A 248 -3.56 -18.48 -6.92
CA TYR A 248 -4.77 -17.66 -6.79
C TYR A 248 -4.63 -16.57 -5.73
N ILE A 249 -4.08 -16.89 -4.55
CA ILE A 249 -3.77 -15.90 -3.51
C ILE A 249 -2.83 -14.82 -4.04
N ARG A 250 -1.75 -15.22 -4.73
CA ARG A 250 -0.77 -14.28 -5.28
C ARG A 250 -1.39 -13.37 -6.33
N GLU A 251 -2.24 -13.91 -7.20
CA GLU A 251 -2.99 -13.13 -8.19
C GLU A 251 -3.84 -12.04 -7.52
N LEU A 252 -4.62 -12.41 -6.49
CA LEU A 252 -5.52 -11.48 -5.80
C LEU A 252 -4.80 -10.39 -5.00
N MET A 253 -3.59 -10.67 -4.51
CA MET A 253 -2.79 -9.74 -3.72
C MET A 253 -1.92 -8.82 -4.58
N ALA A 254 -1.80 -9.07 -5.89
CA ALA A 254 -0.92 -8.31 -6.76
C ALA A 254 -1.48 -6.91 -7.04
N HIS A 255 -0.70 -5.88 -6.73
CA HIS A 255 -1.10 -4.49 -6.92
C HIS A 255 -0.02 -3.67 -7.66
N ASP A 256 -0.48 -2.74 -8.49
CA ASP A 256 0.38 -1.73 -9.13
C ASP A 256 0.85 -0.71 -8.09
N ARG A 257 2.17 -0.45 -8.07
CA ARG A 257 2.84 0.47 -7.14
C ARG A 257 2.29 1.90 -7.11
N TRP A 258 1.73 2.37 -8.22
CA TRP A 258 1.22 3.74 -8.37
C TRP A 258 -0.31 3.80 -8.38
N LYS A 259 -0.98 2.76 -7.86
CA LYS A 259 -2.44 2.70 -7.70
C LYS A 259 -2.82 2.57 -6.23
N GLY A 260 -4.08 2.84 -5.92
CA GLY A 260 -4.59 2.85 -4.54
C GLY A 260 -4.61 1.49 -3.82
N GLY A 261 -4.22 0.40 -4.49
CA GLY A 261 -4.15 -0.94 -3.91
C GLY A 261 -2.97 -1.13 -2.94
N THR A 262 -1.97 -0.26 -2.98
CA THR A 262 -0.85 -0.23 -2.03
C THR A 262 -0.48 1.21 -1.70
N VAL A 263 0.03 1.43 -0.48
CA VAL A 263 0.61 2.70 -0.07
C VAL A 263 2.12 2.65 0.06
N PHE A 264 2.72 1.46 0.10
CA PHE A 264 4.18 1.29 0.05
C PHE A 264 4.77 1.45 -1.36
N GLY A 265 3.97 1.18 -2.40
CA GLY A 265 4.43 1.13 -3.80
C GLY A 265 5.21 2.34 -4.29
N PHE A 266 4.82 3.54 -3.85
CA PHE A 266 5.37 4.84 -4.26
C PHE A 266 6.87 5.02 -3.90
N GLY A 267 7.38 4.23 -2.96
CA GLY A 267 8.80 4.25 -2.55
C GLY A 267 9.70 3.26 -3.31
N LEU A 268 9.11 2.31 -4.03
CA LEU A 268 9.81 1.15 -4.59
C LEU A 268 10.24 1.40 -6.04
N PRO A 269 11.32 0.80 -6.54
CA PRO A 269 11.74 0.94 -7.93
C PRO A 269 10.79 0.24 -8.92
N PRO A 270 10.76 0.64 -10.21
CA PRO A 270 10.02 -0.06 -11.25
C PRO A 270 10.44 -1.53 -11.38
N GLY A 271 9.47 -2.38 -11.72
CA GLY A 271 9.64 -3.84 -11.78
C GLY A 271 9.59 -4.56 -10.43
N THR A 272 9.34 -3.86 -9.33
CA THR A 272 9.09 -4.50 -8.03
C THR A 272 7.72 -5.19 -8.03
N GLU A 273 7.68 -6.45 -7.60
CA GLU A 273 6.44 -7.17 -7.29
C GLU A 273 5.98 -6.77 -5.87
N VAL A 274 4.71 -6.35 -5.76
CA VAL A 274 4.07 -6.01 -4.50
C VAL A 274 2.81 -6.88 -4.36
N LEU A 275 2.84 -7.78 -3.38
CA LEU A 275 1.70 -8.62 -3.02
C LEU A 275 1.24 -8.20 -1.62
N ASN A 276 0.11 -7.51 -1.54
CA ASN A 276 -0.26 -6.83 -0.30
C ASN A 276 -1.78 -6.77 -0.07
N LYS A 277 -2.14 -6.22 1.09
CA LYS A 277 -3.47 -5.64 1.30
C LYS A 277 -3.32 -4.33 2.06
N VAL A 278 -3.84 -3.26 1.47
CA VAL A 278 -3.96 -1.94 2.13
C VAL A 278 -5.18 -1.92 3.06
N GLY A 279 -5.02 -1.26 4.21
CA GLY A 279 -6.05 -0.97 5.20
C GLY A 279 -6.20 0.55 5.38
N LEU A 280 -7.42 1.06 5.26
CA LEU A 280 -7.72 2.48 5.42
C LEU A 280 -9.11 2.65 6.04
N ALA A 281 -9.18 3.28 7.21
CA ALA A 281 -10.43 3.62 7.89
C ALA A 281 -10.15 4.63 9.03
N TYR A 282 -11.08 5.56 9.28
CA TYR A 282 -10.97 6.56 10.35
C TYR A 282 -9.68 7.41 10.26
N ASP A 283 -8.72 7.21 11.16
CA ASP A 283 -7.37 7.82 11.15
C ASP A 283 -6.30 6.86 10.62
N THR A 284 -6.67 5.60 10.39
CA THR A 284 -5.76 4.49 10.23
C THR A 284 -5.35 4.30 8.77
N LEU A 285 -4.04 4.14 8.56
CA LEU A 285 -3.44 3.82 7.26
C LEU A 285 -2.43 2.71 7.43
N GLU A 286 -2.63 1.63 6.69
CA GLU A 286 -1.89 0.40 6.88
C GLU A 286 -1.59 -0.26 5.55
N ASP A 287 -0.51 -1.01 5.52
CA ASP A 287 -0.22 -1.92 4.44
C ASP A 287 0.60 -3.10 4.97
N ILE A 288 0.26 -4.29 4.52
CA ILE A 288 0.96 -5.53 4.84
C ILE A 288 1.34 -6.15 3.51
N ALA A 289 2.63 -6.04 3.18
CA ALA A 289 3.12 -6.34 1.85
C ALA A 289 4.31 -7.30 1.89
N TYR A 290 4.23 -8.30 1.02
CA TYR A 290 5.40 -8.97 0.49
C TYR A 290 5.93 -8.17 -0.70
N ILE A 291 7.22 -7.89 -0.69
CA ILE A 291 7.90 -7.06 -1.68
C ILE A 291 9.07 -7.85 -2.25
N ARG A 292 9.12 -8.02 -3.58
CA ARG A 292 10.27 -8.57 -4.29
C ARG A 292 10.79 -7.56 -5.30
N LEU A 293 11.98 -7.05 -5.02
CA LEU A 293 12.66 -6.05 -5.85
C LEU A 293 13.16 -6.66 -7.18
N PRO A 294 13.47 -5.84 -8.19
CA PRO A 294 13.95 -6.32 -9.50
C PRO A 294 15.25 -7.14 -9.44
N ASN A 295 16.08 -6.94 -8.41
CA ASN A 295 17.28 -7.74 -8.17
C ASN A 295 17.01 -9.08 -7.47
N GLY A 296 15.74 -9.45 -7.28
CA GLY A 296 15.29 -10.67 -6.63
C GLY A 296 15.32 -10.63 -5.11
N ARG A 297 15.78 -9.54 -4.47
CA ARG A 297 15.75 -9.42 -3.00
C ARG A 297 14.32 -9.25 -2.51
N GLU A 298 14.05 -9.83 -1.34
CA GLU A 298 12.71 -9.95 -0.77
C GLU A 298 12.65 -9.28 0.60
N MET A 299 11.47 -8.74 0.94
CA MET A 299 11.13 -8.21 2.25
C MET A 299 9.64 -8.40 2.49
N VAL A 300 9.23 -8.67 3.72
CA VAL A 300 7.84 -8.47 4.15
C VAL A 300 7.79 -7.32 5.12
N MET A 301 6.83 -6.41 4.96
CA MET A 301 6.64 -5.28 5.86
C MET A 301 5.17 -5.15 6.22
N ALA A 302 4.89 -5.07 7.52
CA ALA A 302 3.57 -4.80 8.06
C ALA A 302 3.64 -3.49 8.84
N ALA A 303 2.91 -2.45 8.42
CA ALA A 303 2.88 -1.17 9.13
C ALA A 303 1.44 -0.79 9.49
N TYR A 304 1.26 -0.42 10.75
CA TYR A 304 0.00 0.00 11.36
C TYR A 304 0.16 1.44 11.85
N SER A 305 -0.49 2.40 11.21
CA SER A 305 -0.27 3.82 11.52
C SER A 305 -1.58 4.59 11.68
N ASN A 306 -1.48 5.81 12.19
CA ASN A 306 -2.54 6.81 12.08
C ASN A 306 -2.23 7.86 11.00
N ALA A 307 -1.56 7.44 9.92
CA ALA A 307 -1.11 8.34 8.86
C ALA A 307 -2.22 8.71 7.86
N PHE A 308 -3.45 8.21 8.02
CA PHE A 308 -4.51 8.55 7.09
C PHE A 308 -4.97 9.99 7.35
N SER A 309 -4.58 10.87 6.45
CA SER A 309 -4.98 12.28 6.47
C SER A 309 -6.34 12.52 5.79
N GLY A 310 -7.24 11.54 5.78
CA GLY A 310 -8.53 11.63 5.07
C GLY A 310 -8.40 11.62 3.53
N PRO A 311 -9.49 11.40 2.78
CA PRO A 311 -9.55 11.84 1.39
C PRO A 311 -9.75 13.37 1.42
N GLU A 312 -8.69 14.11 1.73
CA GLU A 312 -8.77 15.56 1.69
C GLU A 312 -9.04 16.01 0.23
N PRO A 313 -9.81 17.10 0.01
CA PRO A 313 -9.82 17.82 -1.27
C PRO A 313 -8.42 18.28 -1.73
N ARG A 314 -7.41 18.09 -0.87
CA ARG A 314 -6.01 18.40 -1.12
C ARG A 314 -5.21 17.30 -1.80
N GLN A 315 -5.59 16.03 -1.71
CA GLN A 315 -4.78 14.94 -2.27
C GLN A 315 -5.61 14.06 -3.21
N PRO A 316 -5.41 14.13 -4.54
CA PRO A 316 -6.11 13.24 -5.45
C PRO A 316 -5.70 11.79 -5.19
N GLY A 317 -6.64 10.86 -5.40
CA GLY A 317 -6.29 9.45 -5.50
C GLY A 317 -5.28 9.23 -6.64
N PRO A 318 -4.27 8.36 -6.48
CA PRO A 318 -4.02 7.46 -5.35
C PRO A 318 -3.07 8.04 -4.27
N TYR A 319 -2.77 9.34 -4.31
CA TYR A 319 -1.73 9.93 -3.47
C TYR A 319 -2.15 10.20 -2.03
N TYR A 320 -3.44 10.23 -1.69
CA TYR A 320 -3.91 10.47 -0.31
C TYR A 320 -3.30 9.49 0.72
N GLY A 321 -3.05 8.23 0.33
CA GLY A 321 -2.42 7.22 1.20
C GLY A 321 -0.93 7.04 0.95
N SER A 322 -0.36 7.63 -0.09
CA SER A 322 1.00 7.32 -0.57
C SER A 322 2.15 7.69 0.37
N ILE A 323 1.87 8.33 1.52
CA ILE A 323 2.92 8.83 2.41
C ILE A 323 3.75 7.70 3.03
N LEU A 324 3.16 6.52 3.28
CA LEU A 324 3.91 5.35 3.72
C LEU A 324 4.86 4.80 2.65
N GLY A 325 4.76 5.27 1.41
CA GLY A 325 5.72 5.00 0.35
C GLY A 325 7.09 5.59 0.67
N THR A 326 7.16 6.77 1.31
CA THR A 326 8.45 7.36 1.71
C THR A 326 9.10 6.54 2.83
N LEU A 327 8.31 6.07 3.81
CA LEU A 327 8.75 5.09 4.82
C LEU A 327 9.33 3.82 4.17
N CYS A 328 8.60 3.23 3.21
CA CYS A 328 9.04 2.03 2.49
C CYS A 328 10.35 2.26 1.72
N GLY A 329 10.48 3.40 1.04
CA GLY A 329 11.71 3.80 0.37
C GLY A 329 12.90 3.95 1.32
N MET A 330 12.70 4.64 2.46
CA MET A 330 13.71 4.80 3.51
C MET A 330 14.15 3.45 4.09
N MET A 331 13.20 2.56 4.36
CA MET A 331 13.47 1.21 4.87
C MET A 331 14.31 0.40 3.87
N THR A 332 13.88 0.37 2.61
CA THR A 332 14.55 -0.38 1.53
C THR A 332 15.99 0.10 1.31
N GLU A 333 16.21 1.42 1.38
CA GLU A 333 17.54 2.01 1.27
C GLU A 333 18.42 1.72 2.50
N ARG A 334 17.88 1.92 3.71
CA ARG A 334 18.63 1.68 4.97
C ARG A 334 19.06 0.22 5.12
N LEU A 335 18.23 -0.72 4.65
CA LEU A 335 18.53 -2.16 4.65
C LEU A 335 19.46 -2.59 3.50
N GLY A 336 19.86 -1.68 2.61
CA GLY A 336 20.76 -1.97 1.50
C GLY A 336 20.15 -2.90 0.43
N LEU A 337 18.82 -3.00 0.38
CA LEU A 337 18.12 -3.91 -0.55
C LEU A 337 18.18 -3.43 -2.00
N LEU A 338 18.46 -2.14 -2.23
CA LEU A 338 18.60 -1.58 -3.59
C LEU A 338 19.92 -1.96 -4.26
N LYS A 339 20.89 -2.54 -3.54
CA LYS A 339 22.18 -2.95 -4.11
C LYS A 339 21.95 -4.03 -5.19
N GLY A 340 22.31 -3.71 -6.43
CA GLY A 340 22.12 -4.58 -7.59
C GLY A 340 20.78 -4.40 -8.32
N CYS A 341 19.89 -3.51 -7.86
CA CYS A 341 18.73 -3.09 -8.67
C CYS A 341 19.18 -2.30 -9.91
N PRO A 342 18.31 -2.15 -10.92
CA PRO A 342 18.55 -1.26 -12.04
C PRO A 342 18.99 0.15 -11.61
N PRO A 343 19.83 0.83 -12.42
CA PRO A 343 20.35 2.15 -12.08
C PRO A 343 19.26 3.16 -11.71
N ARG A 344 19.51 3.88 -10.62
CA ARG A 344 18.68 4.97 -10.11
C ARG A 344 19.53 6.23 -10.02
N VAL A 345 19.08 7.31 -10.63
CA VAL A 345 19.68 8.64 -10.52
C VAL A 345 18.72 9.55 -9.76
N ILE A 346 19.24 10.29 -8.78
CA ILE A 346 18.51 11.36 -8.09
C ILE A 346 19.32 12.64 -8.28
N VAL A 347 18.69 13.64 -8.87
CA VAL A 347 19.25 14.99 -9.01
C VAL A 347 18.50 15.88 -8.03
N ASP A 348 19.20 16.24 -6.96
CA ASP A 348 18.71 17.12 -5.88
C ASP A 348 18.84 18.60 -6.27
N ASP A 349 18.18 19.51 -5.56
CA ASP A 349 18.23 20.95 -5.84
C ASP A 349 19.63 21.55 -5.67
N ALA A 350 20.38 21.03 -4.70
CA ALA A 350 21.77 21.38 -4.42
C ALA A 350 22.78 20.72 -5.39
N SER A 351 22.32 19.90 -6.33
CA SER A 351 23.20 19.26 -7.31
C SER A 351 23.71 20.26 -8.35
N ARG A 352 24.97 20.12 -8.78
CA ARG A 352 25.51 20.84 -9.96
C ARG A 352 24.74 20.58 -11.26
N ASP A 353 24.01 19.47 -11.30
CA ASP A 353 23.18 19.08 -12.44
C ASP A 353 21.75 19.64 -12.34
N CYS A 354 21.44 20.40 -11.28
CA CYS A 354 20.28 21.27 -11.18
C CYS A 354 20.70 22.71 -11.50
N THR A 355 19.99 23.37 -12.41
CA THR A 355 20.27 24.75 -12.82
C THR A 355 19.00 25.59 -12.79
N PHE A 356 19.14 26.87 -12.43
CA PHE A 356 18.03 27.80 -12.24
C PHE A 356 18.13 28.99 -13.19
N THR A 357 17.00 29.42 -13.73
CA THR A 357 16.86 30.68 -14.49
C THR A 357 15.96 31.64 -13.72
N GLY A 358 16.37 32.91 -13.63
CA GLY A 358 15.70 33.94 -12.82
C GLY A 358 16.18 33.93 -11.36
N SER A 359 15.51 34.71 -10.52
CA SER A 359 15.85 34.83 -9.10
C SER A 359 15.22 33.71 -8.28
N TRP A 360 16.07 32.93 -7.60
CA TRP A 360 15.70 31.84 -6.70
C TRP A 360 16.41 31.98 -5.36
N THR A 361 15.76 31.54 -4.29
CA THR A 361 16.29 31.56 -2.93
C THR A 361 16.24 30.15 -2.36
N VAL A 362 17.33 29.72 -1.72
CA VAL A 362 17.37 28.47 -0.96
C VAL A 362 16.54 28.64 0.31
N THR A 363 15.65 27.69 0.60
CA THR A 363 14.87 27.72 1.83
C THR A 363 15.72 27.36 3.05
N LYS A 364 15.25 27.74 4.23
CA LYS A 364 15.67 27.05 5.46
C LYS A 364 15.23 25.58 5.39
N PRO A 365 15.78 24.70 6.26
CA PRO A 365 15.30 23.33 6.36
C PRO A 365 13.77 23.29 6.52
N ILE A 366 13.11 22.43 5.74
CA ILE A 366 11.66 22.28 5.74
C ILE A 366 11.29 20.79 5.65
N ALA A 367 10.29 20.37 6.43
CA ALA A 367 9.94 18.97 6.61
C ALA A 367 9.63 18.20 5.30
N GLU A 368 9.03 18.88 4.31
CA GLU A 368 8.67 18.26 3.02
C GLU A 368 9.73 18.36 1.94
N ALA A 369 10.89 18.99 2.20
CA ALA A 369 11.99 18.95 1.24
C ALA A 369 12.55 17.53 1.11
N PHE A 370 13.00 17.16 -0.09
CA PHE A 370 13.83 15.99 -0.25
C PHE A 370 15.14 16.24 0.49
N ARG A 371 15.41 15.42 1.50
CA ARG A 371 16.52 15.57 2.46
C ARG A 371 16.36 16.79 3.37
N THR A 372 16.70 18.00 2.92
CA THR A 372 16.89 19.14 3.84
C THR A 372 16.29 20.44 3.34
N THR A 373 16.64 20.90 2.13
CA THR A 373 16.29 22.23 1.61
C THR A 373 15.64 22.10 0.24
N MET A 374 15.01 23.17 -0.22
CA MET A 374 14.57 23.32 -1.60
C MET A 374 14.90 24.73 -2.10
N HIS A 375 14.77 24.95 -3.41
CA HIS A 375 14.80 26.28 -4.00
C HIS A 375 13.38 26.80 -4.24
N ARG A 376 13.17 28.08 -3.96
CA ARG A 376 11.90 28.78 -4.15
C ARG A 376 12.10 30.08 -4.93
N ALA A 377 11.20 30.34 -5.87
CA ALA A 377 11.03 31.65 -6.47
C ALA A 377 9.68 32.25 -6.07
N ASP A 378 9.67 33.55 -5.77
CA ASP A 378 8.48 34.25 -5.25
C ASP A 378 7.36 34.43 -6.31
N SER A 379 7.69 34.23 -7.59
CA SER A 379 6.73 34.12 -8.69
C SER A 379 7.14 33.03 -9.67
N GLY A 380 6.20 32.46 -10.42
CA GLY A 380 6.48 31.46 -11.45
C GLY A 380 6.94 32.03 -12.79
N GLU A 381 6.55 33.26 -13.12
CA GLU A 381 6.73 33.85 -14.45
C GLU A 381 8.21 34.04 -14.79
N GLY A 382 8.64 33.54 -15.96
CA GLY A 382 10.01 33.68 -16.44
C GLY A 382 11.08 32.92 -15.63
N ARG A 383 10.69 32.07 -14.68
CA ARG A 383 11.60 31.27 -13.86
C ARG A 383 11.49 29.80 -14.19
N THR A 384 12.66 29.15 -14.23
CA THR A 384 12.75 27.72 -14.49
C THR A 384 13.78 27.08 -13.58
N ALA A 385 13.53 25.83 -13.21
CA ALA A 385 14.56 24.95 -12.64
C ALA A 385 14.67 23.71 -13.54
N SER A 386 15.89 23.27 -13.83
CA SER A 386 16.16 22.16 -14.73
C SER A 386 17.13 21.16 -14.12
N TRP A 387 16.76 19.88 -14.13
CA TRP A 387 17.55 18.75 -13.66
C TRP A 387 18.07 17.93 -14.85
N ARG A 388 19.39 17.87 -15.02
CA ARG A 388 20.03 17.01 -16.03
C ARG A 388 20.26 15.62 -15.43
N ILE A 389 19.49 14.64 -15.88
CA ILE A 389 19.52 13.27 -15.34
C ILE A 389 20.84 12.57 -15.66
N ARG A 390 21.44 12.82 -16.84
CA ARG A 390 22.64 12.12 -17.32
C ARG A 390 22.50 10.60 -17.21
N ALA A 391 21.46 10.04 -17.82
CA ALA A 391 21.10 8.63 -17.68
C ALA A 391 22.33 7.71 -17.87
N PRO A 392 22.66 6.80 -16.93
CA PRO A 392 23.87 6.00 -17.00
C PRO A 392 23.85 4.96 -18.14
N LYS A 393 22.66 4.60 -18.60
CA LYS A 393 22.41 3.67 -19.71
C LYS A 393 21.27 4.21 -20.57
N SER A 394 21.22 3.79 -21.83
CA SER A 394 20.03 3.99 -22.65
C SER A 394 18.95 3.00 -22.22
N GLY A 395 17.69 3.42 -22.15
CA GLY A 395 16.58 2.54 -21.81
C GLY A 395 15.33 3.27 -21.36
N ARG A 396 14.33 2.52 -20.89
CA ARG A 396 13.08 3.07 -20.35
C ARG A 396 13.24 3.40 -18.87
N TYR A 397 13.03 4.64 -18.49
CA TYR A 397 13.15 5.14 -17.11
C TYR A 397 11.79 5.55 -16.57
N GLU A 398 11.44 5.10 -15.36
CA GLU A 398 10.41 5.74 -14.53
C GLU A 398 10.98 7.05 -13.99
N VAL A 399 10.35 8.18 -14.34
CA VAL A 399 10.76 9.52 -13.90
C VAL A 399 9.73 10.07 -12.91
N CYS A 400 10.23 10.53 -11.76
CA CYS A 400 9.46 11.16 -10.70
C CYS A 400 10.05 12.54 -10.35
N ILE A 401 9.20 13.42 -9.84
CA ILE A 401 9.59 14.69 -9.22
C ILE A 401 9.19 14.69 -7.74
N TRP A 402 9.94 15.44 -6.94
CA TRP A 402 9.63 15.76 -5.55
C TRP A 402 9.57 17.27 -5.40
N TYR A 403 8.67 17.76 -4.56
CA TYR A 403 8.56 19.16 -4.14
C TYR A 403 7.84 19.22 -2.78
N ALA A 404 8.09 20.25 -1.99
CA ALA A 404 7.26 20.56 -0.83
C ALA A 404 5.96 21.22 -1.28
N GLN A 405 4.84 20.99 -0.61
CA GLN A 405 3.56 21.64 -0.96
C GLN A 405 3.22 22.77 0.01
N SER A 406 2.56 23.81 -0.49
CA SER A 406 1.94 24.87 0.32
C SER A 406 0.82 25.54 -0.47
N ASP A 407 -0.19 26.10 0.20
CA ASP A 407 -1.29 26.82 -0.44
C ASP A 407 -0.81 28.08 -1.21
N ASP A 408 0.40 28.59 -0.91
CA ASP A 408 1.05 29.73 -1.59
C ASP A 408 1.70 29.39 -2.94
N GLN A 409 1.80 28.10 -3.28
CA GLN A 409 2.53 27.65 -4.47
C GLN A 409 1.67 27.69 -5.76
N CYS A 410 2.36 27.66 -6.90
CA CYS A 410 1.72 27.65 -8.22
C CYS A 410 0.72 26.48 -8.37
N ARG A 411 -0.49 26.83 -8.83
CA ARG A 411 -1.54 25.87 -9.23
C ARG A 411 -1.27 25.20 -10.58
N THR A 412 -0.52 25.88 -11.43
CA THR A 412 -0.24 25.51 -12.81
C THR A 412 1.25 25.64 -13.02
N ALA A 413 2.02 24.65 -12.56
CA ALA A 413 3.42 24.50 -12.93
C ALA A 413 3.51 23.47 -14.05
N SER A 414 4.18 23.82 -15.15
CA SER A 414 4.40 22.89 -16.26
C SER A 414 5.76 22.22 -16.09
N VAL A 415 5.75 20.89 -15.99
CA VAL A 415 6.95 20.05 -15.94
C VAL A 415 7.16 19.42 -17.31
N THR A 416 8.26 19.75 -17.96
CA THR A 416 8.65 19.20 -19.25
C THR A 416 9.77 18.17 -19.08
N VAL A 417 9.55 16.96 -19.57
CA VAL A 417 10.56 15.90 -19.65
C VAL A 417 11.08 15.82 -21.08
N GLU A 418 12.36 16.08 -21.27
CA GLU A 418 13.07 15.84 -22.53
C GLU A 418 13.60 14.40 -22.55
N HIS A 419 13.22 13.66 -23.58
CA HIS A 419 13.54 12.25 -23.76
C HIS A 419 13.91 11.97 -25.23
N ALA A 420 14.35 10.74 -25.54
CA ALA A 420 14.87 10.39 -26.86
C ALA A 420 13.86 10.56 -28.01
N GLY A 421 12.55 10.58 -27.70
CA GLY A 421 11.47 10.74 -28.65
C GLY A 421 10.89 12.16 -28.74
N GLY A 422 11.48 13.14 -28.04
CA GLY A 422 11.01 14.52 -28.01
C GLY A 422 10.77 15.05 -26.60
N ARG A 423 9.73 15.84 -26.43
CA ARG A 423 9.36 16.48 -25.16
C ARG A 423 7.95 16.09 -24.76
N LYS A 424 7.75 15.82 -23.46
CA LYS A 424 6.43 15.66 -22.86
C LYS A 424 6.24 16.69 -21.76
N THR A 425 5.17 17.46 -21.83
CA THR A 425 4.78 18.41 -20.78
C THR A 425 3.62 17.86 -19.96
N ILE A 426 3.71 18.07 -18.64
CA ILE A 426 2.75 17.63 -17.62
C ILE A 426 2.49 18.81 -16.71
N ASP A 427 1.23 19.17 -16.49
CA ASP A 427 0.87 20.22 -15.56
C ASP A 427 0.64 19.65 -14.15
N LEU A 428 1.20 20.33 -13.15
CA LEU A 428 1.10 19.98 -11.73
C LEU A 428 0.53 21.15 -10.92
N ASP A 429 -0.34 20.81 -9.95
CA ASP A 429 -0.72 21.70 -8.86
C ASP A 429 0.28 21.49 -7.69
N LEU A 430 1.24 22.40 -7.54
CA LEU A 430 2.29 22.27 -6.53
C LEU A 430 1.78 22.42 -5.09
N ARG A 431 0.52 22.83 -4.91
CA ARG A 431 -0.11 22.88 -3.59
C ARG A 431 -0.56 21.50 -3.10
N ARG A 432 -0.47 20.47 -3.95
CA ARG A 432 -0.94 19.09 -3.69
C ARG A 432 0.20 18.11 -3.89
N THR A 433 0.05 16.90 -3.33
CA THR A 433 0.95 15.74 -3.51
C THR A 433 2.43 15.97 -3.18
N GLY A 434 2.77 17.02 -2.43
CA GLY A 434 4.14 17.31 -2.01
C GLY A 434 4.64 16.40 -0.89
N GLY A 435 5.92 16.54 -0.56
CA GLY A 435 6.61 15.76 0.47
C GLY A 435 6.74 14.27 0.14
N ARG A 436 6.65 13.90 -1.15
CA ARG A 436 6.76 12.53 -1.67
C ARG A 436 7.12 12.53 -3.16
N TRP A 437 7.42 11.35 -3.70
CA TRP A 437 7.64 11.18 -5.15
C TRP A 437 6.31 11.22 -5.92
N VAL A 438 6.23 12.11 -6.89
CA VAL A 438 5.14 12.20 -7.88
C VAL A 438 5.62 11.65 -9.21
N ARG A 439 4.93 10.64 -9.76
CA ARG A 439 5.31 10.03 -11.04
C ARG A 439 4.93 10.93 -12.21
N LEU A 440 5.91 11.24 -13.07
CA LEU A 440 5.73 11.96 -14.32
C LEU A 440 5.41 10.99 -15.48
N GLY A 441 5.99 9.80 -15.45
CA GLY A 441 5.75 8.76 -16.47
C GLY A 441 6.98 7.90 -16.73
N ASP A 442 6.89 7.10 -17.79
CA ASP A 442 8.00 6.29 -18.29
C ASP A 442 8.53 6.89 -19.59
N PHE A 443 9.84 7.10 -19.66
CA PHE A 443 10.48 7.80 -20.78
C PHE A 443 11.72 7.04 -21.27
N ALA A 444 11.88 6.97 -22.59
CA ALA A 444 13.11 6.46 -23.18
C ALA A 444 14.22 7.52 -23.08
N LEU A 445 15.24 7.27 -22.27
CA LEU A 445 16.41 8.15 -22.15
C LEU A 445 17.60 7.51 -22.87
N ALA A 446 18.36 8.31 -23.61
CA ALA A 446 19.66 7.90 -24.11
C ALA A 446 20.72 8.04 -23.02
N LYS A 447 21.77 7.22 -23.05
CA LYS A 447 22.94 7.36 -22.16
C LYS A 447 23.46 8.81 -22.19
N GLY A 448 23.65 9.41 -21.02
CA GLY A 448 24.06 10.81 -20.83
C GLY A 448 22.94 11.84 -21.02
N GLY A 449 21.75 11.43 -21.46
CA GLY A 449 20.60 12.30 -21.72
C GLY A 449 19.60 12.37 -20.56
N GLY A 450 18.46 13.01 -20.85
CA GLY A 450 17.37 13.27 -19.91
C GLY A 450 17.50 14.64 -19.25
N VAL A 451 16.48 15.48 -19.45
CA VAL A 451 16.33 16.77 -18.76
C VAL A 451 14.89 16.88 -18.29
N VAL A 452 14.69 17.27 -17.04
CA VAL A 452 13.37 17.66 -16.52
C VAL A 452 13.42 19.15 -16.22
N THR A 453 12.45 19.91 -16.68
CA THR A 453 12.37 21.36 -16.45
C THR A 453 11.01 21.68 -15.86
N VAL A 454 11.00 22.38 -14.72
CA VAL A 454 9.77 22.99 -14.19
C VAL A 454 9.73 24.47 -14.58
N THR A 455 8.57 24.91 -15.04
CA THR A 455 8.28 26.31 -15.40
C THR A 455 6.99 26.73 -14.71
N GLY A 456 6.99 27.88 -14.06
CA GLY A 456 5.75 28.44 -13.51
C GLY A 456 4.95 29.13 -14.62
N THR A 457 3.68 28.75 -14.81
CA THR A 457 2.81 29.33 -15.84
C THR A 457 1.66 30.16 -15.28
N GLY A 458 1.64 30.39 -13.95
CA GLY A 458 0.61 31.15 -13.26
C GLY A 458 1.11 31.78 -11.95
N PRO A 459 0.22 32.46 -11.20
CA PRO A 459 0.55 33.10 -9.94
C PRO A 459 0.93 32.08 -8.86
N GLY A 460 1.67 32.55 -7.86
CA GLY A 460 2.15 31.74 -6.72
C GLY A 460 3.65 31.48 -6.76
N GLN A 461 4.15 30.85 -5.69
CA GLN A 461 5.55 30.48 -5.55
C GLN A 461 5.86 29.25 -6.41
N LEU A 462 6.94 29.32 -7.17
CA LEU A 462 7.49 28.15 -7.86
C LEU A 462 8.54 27.51 -6.96
N VAL A 463 8.45 26.19 -6.77
CA VAL A 463 9.40 25.42 -5.97
C VAL A 463 10.08 24.36 -6.82
N ALA A 464 11.31 24.06 -6.45
CA ALA A 464 12.16 23.10 -7.13
C ALA A 464 13.00 22.38 -6.09
N ASP A 465 12.94 21.06 -6.12
CA ASP A 465 13.58 20.19 -5.15
C ASP A 465 14.33 19.07 -5.88
N ALA A 466 13.76 17.88 -6.03
CA ALA A 466 14.48 16.73 -6.59
C ALA A 466 13.76 16.05 -7.76
N VAL A 467 14.54 15.48 -8.66
CA VAL A 467 14.07 14.56 -9.73
C VAL A 467 14.74 13.20 -9.57
N LYS A 468 13.96 12.13 -9.70
CA LYS A 468 14.44 10.75 -9.67
C LYS A 468 14.12 10.07 -11.00
N ALA A 469 15.12 9.42 -11.58
CA ALA A 469 14.97 8.56 -12.74
C ALA A 469 15.48 7.15 -12.41
N THR A 470 14.62 6.14 -12.51
CA THR A 470 14.98 4.74 -12.27
C THR A 470 14.77 3.91 -13.51
N LEU A 471 15.82 3.21 -13.97
CA LEU A 471 15.74 2.34 -15.13
C LEU A 471 14.79 1.17 -14.83
N TRP A 472 13.91 0.82 -15.78
CA TRP A 472 13.14 -0.42 -15.71
C TRP A 472 14.07 -1.64 -15.85
N PRO A 473 13.82 -2.75 -15.14
CA PRO A 473 14.51 -4.00 -15.47
C PRO A 473 14.22 -4.40 -16.93
N GLU A 474 15.21 -5.02 -17.56
CA GLU A 474 15.12 -5.57 -18.92
C GLU A 474 14.21 -6.80 -18.97
#